data_AF-A0A9E5GAG6-F1
#
_entry.id   AF-A0A9E5GAG6-F1
#
_cell.length_a   1.000
_cell.length_b   1.000
_cell.length_c   1.000
_cell.angle_alpha   90.00
_cell.angle_beta   90.00
_cell.angle_gamma   90.00
#
_symmetry.space_group_name_H-M   'P 1'
#
loop_
_entity.id
_entity.type
_entity.pdbx_description
1 polymer ?
#
loop_
_entity_poly.entity_id
_entity_poly.type
_entity_poly.pdbx_seq_one_letter_code
_entity_poly.pdbx_strand_id
1 'polypeptide(L)'
;MASGASITGGAIDLSKITVAGTTNAGGIVGSAVNPIFNFTPTVAVKDSTISGATNVGGLVGNITSGGNLPIDSKYTVTGNTLTPAAGGNAGGLFGMYTAAALNNTLTISVVSPSSKLATPDTYYGGLIGQVGANTYVKIDKVSETTTSTAIPLSFGGITAYAGTGSVLDVNNITVNGVYTTSASGFGGGLVGAMTAGAVLRFCYRKN
;
A
#
# COMPACT_ATOMS: atom_id res chain seq x y z
N MET A 1 -1.86 10.00 13.33
CA MET A 1 -1.19 11.27 13.03
C MET A 1 -2.22 12.26 12.53
N ALA A 2 -2.40 13.36 13.26
CA ALA A 2 -3.28 14.46 12.84
C ALA A 2 -2.67 15.22 11.65
N SER A 3 -3.48 16.04 10.98
CA SER A 3 -3.04 16.89 9.88
C SER A 3 -1.82 17.74 10.27
N GLY A 4 -0.76 17.69 9.46
CA GLY A 4 0.46 18.46 9.70
C GLY A 4 1.41 17.87 10.74
N ALA A 5 1.05 16.76 11.39
CA ALA A 5 2.01 16.03 12.22
C ALA A 5 3.11 15.45 11.34
N SER A 6 4.36 15.66 11.76
CA SER A 6 5.53 15.10 11.10
C SER A 6 6.15 13.99 11.95
N ILE A 7 6.77 13.03 11.28
CA ILE A 7 7.81 12.21 11.90
C ILE A 7 9.13 12.66 11.27
N THR A 8 10.06 13.06 12.12
CA THR A 8 11.38 13.54 11.72
C THR A 8 12.39 12.94 12.68
N GLY A 9 13.46 12.35 12.15
CA GLY A 9 14.44 11.65 12.97
C GLY A 9 15.45 10.88 12.16
N GLY A 10 16.38 10.26 12.90
CA GLY A 10 17.45 9.40 12.39
C GLY A 10 16.95 8.13 11.70
N ALA A 11 17.87 7.17 11.50
CA ALA A 11 17.50 5.87 10.96
C ALA A 11 16.53 5.16 11.92
N ILE A 12 15.46 4.58 11.36
CA ILE A 12 14.50 3.75 12.10
C ILE A 12 14.59 2.34 11.55
N ASP A 13 14.75 1.35 12.44
CA ASP A 13 14.65 -0.07 12.09
C ASP A 13 13.68 -0.77 13.05
N LEU A 14 12.51 -1.11 12.53
CA LEU A 14 11.46 -1.84 13.22
C LEU A 14 11.44 -3.27 12.70
N SER A 15 12.09 -4.18 13.41
CA SER A 15 12.21 -5.57 13.03
C SER A 15 11.49 -6.49 14.02
N LYS A 16 10.71 -7.45 13.51
CA LYS A 16 10.00 -8.47 14.31
C LYS A 16 9.08 -7.89 15.39
N ILE A 17 8.49 -6.73 15.11
CA ILE A 17 7.52 -6.11 16.02
C ILE A 17 6.13 -6.70 15.80
N THR A 18 5.29 -6.61 16.83
CA THR A 18 3.86 -6.88 16.72
C THR A 18 3.10 -5.57 16.91
N VAL A 19 2.31 -5.20 15.90
CA VAL A 19 1.43 -4.03 15.95
C VAL A 19 -0.01 -4.52 15.88
N ALA A 20 -0.81 -4.15 16.89
CA ALA A 20 -2.24 -4.46 16.94
C ALA A 20 -3.05 -3.15 17.02
N GLY A 21 -3.72 -2.80 15.92
CA GLY A 21 -4.66 -1.69 15.86
C GLY A 21 -6.09 -2.16 15.96
N THR A 22 -6.95 -1.41 16.66
CA THR A 22 -8.40 -1.70 16.72
C THR A 22 -9.14 -1.34 15.43
N THR A 23 -8.54 -0.51 14.57
CA THR A 23 -9.11 -0.12 13.27
C THR A 23 -8.05 -0.20 12.18
N ASN A 24 -7.09 0.72 12.18
CA ASN A 24 -6.01 0.75 11.21
C ASN A 24 -4.68 0.45 11.89
N ALA A 25 -3.83 -0.31 11.22
CA ALA A 25 -2.51 -0.68 11.72
C ALA A 25 -1.44 -0.47 10.65
N GLY A 26 -0.34 0.15 11.03
CA GLY A 26 0.84 0.27 10.19
C GLY A 26 2.09 0.07 11.03
N GLY A 27 3.17 -0.42 10.41
CA GLY A 27 4.43 -0.65 11.12
C GLY A 27 4.96 0.61 11.79
N ILE A 28 4.75 1.78 11.17
CA ILE A 28 5.10 3.08 11.75
C ILE A 28 3.85 3.77 12.31
N VAL A 29 2.75 3.80 11.54
CA VAL A 29 1.57 4.62 11.86
C VAL A 29 0.27 3.89 11.53
N GLY A 30 -0.68 3.84 12.46
CA GLY A 30 -2.02 3.29 12.16
C GLY A 30 -2.81 4.11 11.14
N SER A 31 -2.98 5.42 11.40
CA SER A 31 -3.68 6.35 10.50
C SER A 31 -2.96 7.68 10.40
N ALA A 32 -2.90 8.27 9.21
CA ALA A 32 -2.33 9.59 9.00
C ALA A 32 -3.20 10.47 8.09
N VAL A 33 -3.38 11.73 8.49
CA VAL A 33 -3.99 12.77 7.67
C VAL A 33 -2.90 13.77 7.34
N ASN A 34 -2.73 14.11 6.06
CA ASN A 34 -1.70 15.02 5.55
C ASN A 34 -0.31 14.76 6.17
N PRO A 35 0.21 13.52 6.14
CA PRO A 35 1.46 13.20 6.79
C PRO A 35 2.64 13.91 6.12
N ILE A 36 3.61 14.31 6.95
CA ILE A 36 4.94 14.69 6.49
C ILE A 36 5.92 13.63 6.99
N PHE A 37 6.42 12.81 6.07
CA PHE A 37 7.46 11.82 6.36
C PHE A 37 8.82 12.36 5.92
N ASN A 38 9.62 12.81 6.89
CA ASN A 38 10.94 13.36 6.63
C ASN A 38 12.00 12.57 7.40
N PHE A 39 12.23 11.35 6.94
CA PHE A 39 13.23 10.45 7.52
C PHE A 39 14.61 10.68 6.89
N THR A 40 15.65 10.63 7.72
CA THR A 40 17.04 10.74 7.26
C THR A 40 17.92 9.90 8.18
N PRO A 41 18.61 8.84 7.72
CA PRO A 41 18.74 8.38 6.33
C PRO A 41 17.64 7.42 5.86
N THR A 42 17.26 6.39 6.63
CA THR A 42 16.38 5.30 6.16
C THR A 42 15.37 4.87 7.22
N VAL A 43 14.24 4.32 6.77
CA VAL A 43 13.27 3.62 7.61
C VAL A 43 13.09 2.20 7.13
N ALA A 44 13.14 1.26 8.05
CA ALA A 44 12.88 -0.14 7.79
C ALA A 44 11.74 -0.67 8.69
N VAL A 45 10.80 -1.40 8.10
CA VAL A 45 9.84 -2.28 8.82
C VAL A 45 9.99 -3.69 8.27
N LYS A 46 10.52 -4.60 9.08
CA LYS A 46 10.94 -5.93 8.63
C LYS A 46 10.36 -7.04 9.49
N ASP A 47 10.00 -8.16 8.87
CA ASP A 47 9.62 -9.42 9.52
C ASP A 47 8.59 -9.26 10.65
N SER A 48 7.73 -8.25 10.55
CA SER A 48 6.81 -7.83 11.60
C SER A 48 5.41 -8.38 11.36
N THR A 49 4.63 -8.52 12.43
CA THR A 49 3.22 -8.90 12.35
C THR A 49 2.36 -7.66 12.61
N ILE A 50 1.52 -7.28 11.67
CA ILE A 50 0.72 -6.05 11.73
C ILE A 50 -0.75 -6.45 11.55
N SER A 51 -1.57 -6.23 12.58
CA SER A 51 -2.98 -6.62 12.58
C SER A 51 -3.90 -5.42 12.84
N GLY A 52 -4.99 -5.33 12.09
CA GLY A 52 -6.00 -4.27 12.22
C GLY A 52 -7.38 -4.72 11.75
N ALA A 53 -8.44 -4.02 12.14
CA ALA A 53 -9.79 -4.40 11.72
C ALA A 53 -10.14 -3.96 10.29
N THR A 54 -9.54 -2.87 9.79
CA THR A 54 -9.94 -2.26 8.51
C THR A 54 -8.77 -2.15 7.56
N ASN A 55 -7.77 -1.31 7.85
CA ASN A 55 -6.67 -1.05 6.93
C ASN A 55 -5.32 -1.41 7.57
N VAL A 56 -4.59 -2.31 6.93
CA VAL A 56 -3.31 -2.83 7.41
C VAL A 56 -2.24 -2.59 6.35
N GLY A 57 -1.22 -1.81 6.71
CA GLY A 57 -0.09 -1.52 5.81
C GLY A 57 1.25 -1.84 6.45
N GLY A 58 2.26 -2.19 5.64
CA GLY A 58 3.61 -2.38 6.17
C GLY A 58 4.20 -1.10 6.78
N LEU A 59 3.92 0.06 6.20
CA LEU A 59 4.30 1.38 6.76
C LEU A 59 3.13 2.02 7.52
N VAL A 60 2.00 2.18 6.83
CA VAL A 60 0.86 2.96 7.33
C VAL A 60 -0.44 2.23 7.05
N GLY A 61 -1.32 2.11 8.05
CA GLY A 61 -2.63 1.50 7.84
C GLY A 61 -3.49 2.29 6.87
N ASN A 62 -3.79 3.55 7.19
CA ASN A 62 -4.62 4.44 6.38
C ASN A 62 -3.99 5.82 6.19
N ILE A 63 -4.02 6.34 4.96
CA ILE A 63 -3.58 7.70 4.64
C ILE A 63 -4.69 8.46 3.91
N THR A 64 -4.99 9.67 4.41
CA THR A 64 -5.71 10.71 3.69
C THR A 64 -4.77 11.88 3.43
N SER A 65 -4.45 12.19 2.17
CA SER A 65 -3.48 13.24 1.82
C SER A 65 -4.10 14.39 1.02
N GLY A 66 -3.90 15.60 1.52
CA GLY A 66 -4.19 16.89 0.89
C GLY A 66 -2.98 17.50 0.20
N GLY A 67 -1.88 16.76 0.08
CA GLY A 67 -0.66 17.19 -0.60
C GLY A 67 0.11 16.04 -1.22
N ASN A 68 1.29 16.34 -1.75
CA ASN A 68 2.16 15.35 -2.37
C ASN A 68 2.90 14.53 -1.32
N LEU A 69 2.90 13.21 -1.49
CA LEU A 69 3.56 12.26 -0.60
C LEU A 69 4.59 11.42 -1.37
N PRO A 70 5.89 11.65 -1.19
CA PRO A 70 6.92 10.81 -1.79
C PRO A 70 7.27 9.61 -0.90
N ILE A 71 7.31 8.43 -1.50
CA ILE A 71 7.83 7.19 -0.93
C ILE A 71 8.90 6.70 -1.89
N ASP A 72 10.15 6.69 -1.43
CA ASP A 72 11.33 6.41 -2.24
C ASP A 72 12.22 5.32 -1.61
N SER A 73 13.43 5.16 -2.12
CA SER A 73 14.40 4.17 -1.64
C SER A 73 14.81 4.31 -0.17
N LYS A 74 14.41 5.37 0.54
CA LYS A 74 14.62 5.49 1.99
C LYS A 74 13.74 4.52 2.78
N TYR A 75 12.66 3.99 2.19
CA TYR A 75 11.73 3.10 2.87
C TYR A 75 11.98 1.65 2.47
N THR A 76 12.30 0.82 3.46
CA THR A 76 12.44 -0.63 3.32
C THR A 76 11.30 -1.32 4.06
N VAL A 77 10.55 -2.17 3.37
CA VAL A 77 9.41 -2.87 3.95
C VAL A 77 9.45 -4.31 3.50
N THR A 78 9.83 -5.25 4.35
CA THR A 78 10.09 -6.62 3.89
C THR A 78 9.63 -7.68 4.88
N GLY A 79 9.15 -8.82 4.37
CA GLY A 79 8.82 -9.98 5.20
C GLY A 79 7.65 -9.77 6.18
N ASN A 80 6.91 -8.68 6.08
CA ASN A 80 5.84 -8.37 7.02
C ASN A 80 4.62 -9.26 6.77
N THR A 81 4.05 -9.79 7.85
CA THR A 81 2.76 -10.50 7.83
C THR A 81 1.64 -9.52 8.16
N LEU A 82 0.69 -9.38 7.25
CA LEU A 82 -0.45 -8.47 7.35
C LEU A 82 -1.71 -9.27 7.67
N THR A 83 -2.41 -8.86 8.73
CA THR A 83 -3.58 -9.55 9.28
C THR A 83 -4.73 -8.56 9.47
N PRO A 84 -5.36 -8.08 8.39
CA PRO A 84 -6.63 -7.35 8.51
C PRO A 84 -7.75 -8.28 8.99
N ALA A 85 -8.92 -7.77 9.37
CA ALA A 85 -10.13 -8.58 9.45
C ALA A 85 -10.65 -8.93 8.04
N ALA A 86 -11.53 -9.93 7.94
CA ALA A 86 -12.21 -10.25 6.68
C ALA A 86 -12.96 -9.02 6.14
N GLY A 87 -12.87 -8.79 4.83
CA GLY A 87 -13.36 -7.58 4.16
C GLY A 87 -12.46 -6.36 4.30
N GLY A 88 -11.38 -6.44 5.09
CA GLY A 88 -10.41 -5.37 5.25
C GLY A 88 -9.42 -5.26 4.09
N ASN A 89 -8.63 -4.19 4.13
CA ASN A 89 -7.60 -3.84 3.16
C ASN A 89 -6.21 -4.14 3.72
N ALA A 90 -5.39 -4.86 2.96
CA ALA A 90 -3.99 -5.10 3.26
C ALA A 90 -3.12 -4.59 2.11
N GLY A 91 -2.02 -3.89 2.41
CA GLY A 91 -1.02 -3.62 1.39
C GLY A 91 0.40 -3.55 1.90
N GLY A 92 1.35 -3.90 1.03
CA GLY A 92 2.76 -3.99 1.40
C GLY A 92 3.28 -2.68 1.98
N LEU A 93 2.89 -1.53 1.43
CA LEU A 93 3.20 -0.21 1.99
C LEU A 93 2.02 0.32 2.81
N PHE A 94 0.84 0.37 2.20
CA PHE A 94 -0.35 0.99 2.78
C PHE A 94 -1.56 0.08 2.75
N GLY A 95 -2.38 0.09 3.81
CA GLY A 95 -3.69 -0.56 3.75
C GLY A 95 -4.64 0.21 2.83
N MET A 96 -4.73 1.53 3.02
CA MET A 96 -5.53 2.42 2.18
C MET A 96 -4.84 3.76 1.95
N TYR A 97 -4.95 4.28 0.73
CA TYR A 97 -4.52 5.63 0.37
C TYR A 97 -5.65 6.38 -0.34
N THR A 98 -5.98 7.57 0.14
CA THR A 98 -6.92 8.49 -0.50
C THR A 98 -6.32 9.88 -0.59
N ALA A 99 -6.39 10.48 -1.78
CA ALA A 99 -6.05 11.89 -1.97
C ALA A 99 -7.31 12.76 -1.84
N ALA A 100 -7.16 13.97 -1.29
CA ALA A 100 -8.26 14.94 -1.21
C ALA A 100 -8.67 15.47 -2.60
N ALA A 101 -7.77 15.40 -3.58
CA ALA A 101 -7.98 15.82 -4.96
C ALA A 101 -6.97 15.15 -5.89
N LEU A 102 -7.30 15.06 -7.19
CA LEU A 102 -6.45 14.39 -8.20
C LEU A 102 -5.08 15.03 -8.43
N ASN A 103 -4.90 16.29 -8.05
CA ASN A 103 -3.61 16.97 -8.12
C ASN A 103 -2.68 16.63 -6.93
N ASN A 104 -3.19 15.99 -5.88
CA ASN A 104 -2.40 15.52 -4.75
C ASN A 104 -1.88 14.12 -5.06
N THR A 105 -0.56 14.04 -5.27
CA THR A 105 0.08 12.84 -5.82
C THR A 105 0.77 12.03 -4.72
N LEU A 106 0.44 10.75 -4.61
CA LEU A 106 1.34 9.78 -4.02
C LEU A 106 2.34 9.34 -5.08
N THR A 107 3.63 9.56 -4.83
CA THR A 107 4.71 9.03 -5.69
C THR A 107 5.38 7.88 -4.96
N ILE A 108 5.40 6.70 -5.57
CA ILE A 108 6.13 5.53 -5.08
C ILE A 108 7.23 5.22 -6.09
N SER A 109 8.49 5.24 -5.66
CA SER A 109 9.59 4.93 -6.56
C SER A 109 10.77 4.23 -5.91
N VAL A 110 11.47 3.39 -6.68
CA VAL A 110 12.74 2.75 -6.23
C VAL A 110 12.57 1.98 -4.91
N VAL A 111 11.40 1.34 -4.73
CA VAL A 111 11.09 0.51 -3.56
C VAL A 111 10.80 -0.91 -3.98
N SER A 112 11.07 -1.83 -3.06
CA SER A 112 10.81 -3.26 -3.23
C SER A 112 10.10 -3.86 -2.02
N PRO A 113 8.83 -3.48 -1.77
CA PRO A 113 8.13 -4.00 -0.62
C PRO A 113 7.91 -5.50 -0.76
N SER A 114 8.02 -6.21 0.36
CA SER A 114 7.55 -7.59 0.46
C SER A 114 6.66 -7.81 1.66
N SER A 115 5.56 -8.51 1.43
CA SER A 115 4.57 -8.81 2.45
C SER A 115 3.90 -10.15 2.22
N LYS A 116 3.26 -10.63 3.28
CA LYS A 116 2.48 -11.85 3.32
C LYS A 116 1.11 -11.54 3.88
N LEU A 117 0.05 -11.94 3.19
CA LEU A 117 -1.30 -11.92 3.74
C LEU A 117 -1.58 -13.18 4.56
N ALA A 118 -2.19 -13.01 5.73
CA ALA A 118 -2.57 -14.10 6.64
C ALA A 118 -4.09 -14.27 6.85
N THR A 119 -4.93 -13.36 6.37
CA THR A 119 -6.40 -13.42 6.55
C THR A 119 -7.11 -13.63 5.20
N PRO A 120 -8.11 -14.52 5.10
CA PRO A 120 -8.91 -14.68 3.89
C PRO A 120 -9.91 -13.54 3.67
N ASP A 121 -10.48 -13.47 2.46
CA ASP A 121 -11.56 -12.55 2.09
C ASP A 121 -11.21 -11.06 2.24
N THR A 122 -9.96 -10.71 1.96
CA THR A 122 -9.43 -9.34 2.06
C THR A 122 -9.16 -8.74 0.68
N TYR A 123 -9.10 -7.41 0.61
CA TYR A 123 -8.53 -6.69 -0.52
C TYR A 123 -7.02 -6.56 -0.31
N TYR A 124 -6.24 -7.36 -1.02
CA TYR A 124 -4.80 -7.42 -0.86
C TYR A 124 -4.05 -6.86 -2.06
N GLY A 125 -3.43 -5.69 -1.87
CA GLY A 125 -2.59 -5.07 -2.88
C GLY A 125 -1.11 -5.22 -2.56
N GLY A 126 -0.28 -5.44 -3.57
CA GLY A 126 1.15 -5.58 -3.32
C GLY A 126 1.80 -4.30 -2.77
N LEU A 127 1.35 -3.13 -3.22
CA LEU A 127 1.76 -1.83 -2.69
C LEU A 127 0.71 -1.24 -1.74
N ILE A 128 -0.54 -1.16 -2.19
CA ILE A 128 -1.64 -0.47 -1.50
C ILE A 128 -2.85 -1.40 -1.48
N GLY A 129 -3.47 -1.70 -0.33
CA GLY A 129 -4.66 -2.56 -0.32
C GLY A 129 -5.81 -1.99 -1.13
N GLN A 130 -6.15 -0.73 -0.88
CA GLN A 130 -7.17 0.00 -1.63
C GLN A 130 -6.75 1.44 -1.94
N VAL A 131 -7.00 1.86 -3.17
CA VAL A 131 -6.88 3.25 -3.60
C VAL A 131 -8.27 3.87 -3.61
N GLY A 132 -8.45 4.98 -2.89
CA GLY A 132 -9.71 5.72 -2.78
C GLY A 132 -10.15 6.38 -4.09
N ALA A 133 -11.35 6.96 -4.08
CA ALA A 133 -11.87 7.70 -5.22
C ALA A 133 -11.04 8.96 -5.53
N ASN A 134 -11.05 9.41 -6.78
CA ASN A 134 -10.41 10.66 -7.24
C ASN A 134 -8.95 10.81 -6.77
N THR A 135 -8.23 9.69 -6.72
CA THR A 135 -6.88 9.60 -6.16
C THR A 135 -5.86 9.32 -7.25
N TYR A 136 -4.78 10.12 -7.29
CA TYR A 136 -3.69 9.94 -8.25
C TYR A 136 -2.47 9.31 -7.56
N VAL A 137 -2.01 8.18 -8.10
CA VAL A 137 -0.83 7.44 -7.64
C VAL A 137 0.13 7.27 -8.81
N LYS A 138 1.38 7.71 -8.63
CA LYS A 138 2.46 7.56 -9.59
C LYS A 138 3.46 6.51 -9.11
N ILE A 139 3.81 5.58 -10.00
CA ILE A 139 4.66 4.42 -9.70
C ILE A 139 5.80 4.34 -10.72
N ASP A 140 7.04 4.35 -10.23
CA ASP A 140 8.23 4.22 -11.09
C ASP A 140 9.36 3.43 -10.43
N LYS A 141 9.87 2.43 -11.13
CA LYS A 141 10.98 1.55 -10.71
C LYS A 141 10.66 0.83 -9.40
N VAL A 142 9.50 0.19 -9.34
CA VAL A 142 9.07 -0.60 -8.19
C VAL A 142 9.17 -2.08 -8.51
N SER A 143 9.67 -2.89 -7.59
CA SER A 143 9.68 -4.35 -7.71
C SER A 143 9.13 -4.95 -6.43
N GLU A 144 7.83 -5.24 -6.39
CA GLU A 144 7.19 -5.81 -5.21
C GLU A 144 7.28 -7.33 -5.23
N THR A 145 7.32 -7.92 -4.03
CA THR A 145 7.20 -9.36 -3.85
C THR A 145 6.13 -9.65 -2.83
N THR A 146 5.03 -10.20 -3.27
CA THR A 146 3.92 -10.50 -2.40
C THR A 146 3.68 -12.00 -2.37
N THR A 147 3.41 -12.51 -1.17
CA THR A 147 2.96 -13.89 -0.96
C THR A 147 1.65 -13.93 -0.18
N SER A 148 0.95 -15.06 -0.16
CA SER A 148 -0.19 -15.23 0.73
C SER A 148 -0.31 -16.67 1.21
N THR A 149 -0.68 -16.84 2.48
CA THR A 149 -1.14 -18.13 3.02
C THR A 149 -2.67 -18.21 3.10
N ALA A 150 -3.36 -17.14 2.75
CA ALA A 150 -4.81 -17.06 2.70
C ALA A 150 -5.29 -16.73 1.28
N ILE A 151 -6.57 -16.96 1.02
CA ILE A 151 -7.19 -16.65 -0.28
C ILE A 151 -7.84 -15.26 -0.16
N PRO A 152 -7.28 -14.20 -0.78
CA PRO A 152 -7.91 -12.89 -0.76
C PRO A 152 -9.19 -12.87 -1.62
N LEU A 153 -10.11 -11.94 -1.28
CA LEU A 153 -11.26 -11.63 -2.11
C LEU A 153 -10.84 -10.90 -3.38
N SER A 154 -9.85 -10.01 -3.28
CA SER A 154 -9.31 -9.33 -4.45
C SER A 154 -7.80 -9.19 -4.32
N PHE A 155 -7.09 -9.36 -5.44
CA PHE A 155 -5.65 -9.20 -5.50
C PHE A 155 -5.19 -8.39 -6.71
N GLY A 156 -4.24 -7.48 -6.47
CA GLY A 156 -3.45 -6.85 -7.53
C GLY A 156 -2.08 -6.38 -7.02
N GLY A 157 -1.03 -6.57 -7.81
CA GLY A 157 0.33 -6.24 -7.36
C GLY A 157 0.55 -4.76 -7.00
N ILE A 158 -0.21 -3.84 -7.59
CA ILE A 158 -0.30 -2.44 -7.15
C ILE A 158 -1.37 -2.32 -6.07
N THR A 159 -2.62 -2.61 -6.44
CA THR A 159 -3.77 -2.50 -5.55
C THR A 159 -4.82 -3.56 -5.83
N ALA A 160 -5.49 -4.06 -4.80
CA ALA A 160 -6.64 -4.94 -4.99
C ALA A 160 -7.87 -4.18 -5.50
N TYR A 161 -7.97 -2.88 -5.21
CA TYR A 161 -9.13 -2.09 -5.63
C TYR A 161 -8.74 -0.65 -5.94
N ALA A 162 -9.12 -0.18 -7.12
CA ALA A 162 -8.98 1.22 -7.54
C ALA A 162 -10.36 1.87 -7.61
N GLY A 163 -10.58 2.86 -6.74
CA GLY A 163 -11.86 3.56 -6.61
C GLY A 163 -12.18 4.50 -7.77
N THR A 164 -13.41 5.03 -7.75
CA THR A 164 -14.00 5.78 -8.87
C THR A 164 -13.16 7.01 -9.20
N GLY A 165 -12.86 7.21 -10.48
CA GLY A 165 -12.06 8.35 -10.94
C GLY A 165 -10.59 8.33 -10.49
N SER A 166 -10.11 7.26 -9.85
CA SER A 166 -8.69 7.14 -9.48
C SER A 166 -7.80 6.93 -10.70
N VAL A 167 -6.55 7.30 -10.57
CA VAL A 167 -5.55 7.19 -11.64
C VAL A 167 -4.30 6.54 -11.08
N LEU A 168 -3.92 5.43 -11.66
CA LEU A 168 -2.66 4.74 -11.42
C LEU A 168 -1.77 4.97 -12.64
N ASP A 169 -0.69 5.74 -12.47
CA ASP A 169 0.26 6.06 -13.53
C ASP A 169 1.56 5.29 -13.32
N VAL A 170 1.81 4.31 -14.19
CA VAL A 170 2.81 3.26 -13.99
C VAL A 170 3.83 3.29 -15.12
N ASN A 171 5.11 3.33 -14.78
CA ASN A 171 6.18 3.37 -15.78
C ASN A 171 7.06 2.10 -15.74
N ASN A 172 7.65 1.78 -14.58
CA ASN A 172 8.45 0.57 -14.41
C ASN A 172 7.98 -0.16 -13.15
N ILE A 173 7.29 -1.28 -13.32
CA ILE A 173 6.88 -2.14 -12.21
C ILE A 173 7.19 -3.60 -12.52
N THR A 174 7.68 -4.31 -11.52
CA THR A 174 7.75 -5.77 -11.49
C THR A 174 6.90 -6.26 -10.32
N VAL A 175 6.03 -7.21 -10.62
CA VAL A 175 5.18 -7.88 -9.62
C VAL A 175 5.66 -9.31 -9.51
N ASN A 176 6.19 -9.68 -8.36
CA ASN A 176 6.68 -11.02 -8.08
C ASN A 176 5.73 -11.69 -7.08
N GLY A 177 4.80 -12.49 -7.58
CA GLY A 177 3.86 -13.19 -6.74
C GLY A 177 2.93 -14.06 -7.57
N VAL A 178 2.52 -15.19 -6.99
CA VAL A 178 1.50 -16.07 -7.59
C VAL A 178 0.33 -16.12 -6.63
N TYR A 179 -0.85 -15.82 -7.17
CA TYR A 179 -2.05 -15.63 -6.37
C TYR A 179 -3.24 -16.37 -6.94
N THR A 180 -4.06 -16.85 -6.02
CA THR A 180 -5.41 -17.34 -6.28
C THR A 180 -6.36 -16.53 -5.42
N THR A 181 -7.35 -15.91 -6.04
CA THR A 181 -8.43 -15.21 -5.34
C THR A 181 -9.58 -16.17 -5.05
N SER A 182 -10.50 -15.75 -4.19
CA SER A 182 -11.74 -16.51 -3.97
C SER A 182 -12.55 -16.62 -5.27
N ALA A 183 -13.46 -17.58 -5.35
CA ALA A 183 -14.26 -17.84 -6.55
C ALA A 183 -15.18 -16.66 -6.94
N SER A 184 -15.59 -15.85 -5.95
CA SER A 184 -16.35 -14.62 -6.12
C SER A 184 -15.46 -13.37 -6.23
N GLY A 185 -14.14 -13.57 -6.25
CA GLY A 185 -13.14 -12.53 -6.15
C GLY A 185 -12.64 -11.98 -7.47
N PHE A 186 -11.81 -10.94 -7.39
CA PHE A 186 -11.22 -10.26 -8.55
C PHE A 186 -9.69 -10.37 -8.50
N GLY A 187 -9.10 -11.03 -9.50
CA GLY A 187 -7.64 -11.17 -9.60
C GLY A 187 -7.11 -10.45 -10.83
N GLY A 188 -6.07 -9.64 -10.64
CA GLY A 188 -5.29 -9.08 -11.75
C GLY A 188 -3.82 -8.95 -11.38
N GLY A 189 -2.92 -9.03 -12.38
CA GLY A 189 -1.48 -8.94 -12.11
C GLY A 189 -1.08 -7.62 -11.45
N LEU A 190 -1.71 -6.51 -11.87
CA LEU A 190 -1.44 -5.17 -11.35
C LEU A 190 -2.57 -4.62 -10.49
N VAL A 191 -3.81 -4.78 -10.93
CA VAL A 191 -4.99 -4.27 -10.24
C VAL A 191 -6.05 -5.37 -10.19
N GLY A 192 -6.59 -5.63 -9.00
CA GLY A 192 -7.66 -6.63 -8.83
C GLY A 192 -8.98 -6.18 -9.43
N ALA A 193 -9.53 -5.08 -8.92
CA ALA A 193 -10.77 -4.48 -9.39
C ALA A 193 -10.62 -2.97 -9.63
N MET A 194 -11.33 -2.46 -10.63
CA MET A 194 -11.39 -1.04 -10.98
C MET A 194 -12.86 -0.62 -11.13
N THR A 195 -13.25 0.50 -10.52
CA THR A 195 -14.61 1.03 -10.72
C THR A 195 -14.68 2.06 -11.84
N ALA A 196 -15.90 2.54 -12.12
CA ALA A 196 -16.17 3.52 -13.16
C ALA A 196 -15.22 4.72 -13.09
N GLY A 197 -14.63 5.05 -14.25
CA GLY A 197 -13.70 6.17 -14.37
C GLY A 197 -12.33 5.97 -13.73
N ALA A 198 -12.06 4.83 -13.07
CA ALA A 198 -10.69 4.50 -12.68
C ALA A 198 -9.83 4.24 -13.92
N VAL A 199 -8.59 4.69 -13.91
CA VAL A 199 -7.67 4.60 -15.05
C VAL A 199 -6.33 4.01 -14.61
N LEU A 200 -5.88 2.97 -15.32
CA LEU A 200 -4.51 2.48 -15.26
C LEU A 200 -3.80 2.96 -16.52
N ARG A 201 -2.75 3.76 -16.35
CA ARG A 201 -1.95 4.32 -17.44
C ARG A 201 -0.56 3.73 -17.41
N PHE A 202 -0.06 3.41 -18.60
CA PHE A 202 1.34 3.12 -18.79
C PHE A 202 1.99 4.26 -19.55
N CYS A 203 3.02 4.85 -18.94
CA CYS A 203 3.86 5.80 -19.64
C CYS A 203 4.79 5.02 -20.58
N TYR A 204 4.45 4.94 -21.86
CA TYR A 204 5.39 4.47 -22.88
C TYR A 204 6.45 5.54 -23.09
N ARG A 205 7.63 5.38 -22.49
CA ARG A 205 8.80 6.12 -22.95
C ARG A 205 9.33 5.43 -24.20
N LYS A 206 9.25 6.09 -25.36
CA LYS A 206 10.14 5.75 -26.47
C LYS A 206 11.56 5.89 -25.94
N ASN A 207 12.28 4.78 -25.87
CA ASN A 207 13.74 4.79 -25.74
C ASN A 207 14.34 5.43 -26.99
#